data_AF-A0A428T1D7-F1
#
_entry.id   AF-A0A428T1D7-F1
#
_cell.length_a   1.000
_cell.length_b   1.000
_cell.length_c   1.000
_cell.angle_alpha   90.00
_cell.angle_beta   90.00
_cell.angle_gamma   90.00
#
_symmetry.space_group_name_H-M   'P 1'
#
loop_
_entity.id
_entity.type
_entity.pdbx_description
1 polymer ?
#
loop_
_entity_poly.entity_id
_entity_poly.type
_entity_poly.pdbx_seq_one_letter_code
_entity_poly.pdbx_strand_id
1 'polypeptide(L)'
;MDRARKRELRALNDKAWDGEKDLFPVGKTLDSSLKKNTAFIKRLRTAITAATLSTFLQEIRTLSLHKYLSEIISACYEGLCRLKSPGEIEAGVEIVSALHQRFGPSEFTEYIAWLLGKGMATPDKSILKALAPEAREKEEKERITRQRALLRVVTELWLVGVVRTLDDVSRPDDATKGAAGKVAELKTRTNKGAGADPFPLEVLKDLLGYDREHANLPLLVIFVKSFSWDILGVKPTGADGRKTVEEDGTTEGNEDTNDEKDESGMSSGSDQPFTEPEMRERFRSVLKKYFDDVKGHITRDQKSIQSQARRNAEAYVKSGEVFEDRQANYEKQVKAQERLVSNAQVIADAIGAEMPDLKDSDDSLGASNGSIGLVKTGDYLRSMGDGAGIWEDEDERRFYENLVDLKGKVPPILLEDGKKKKTDTDEQVGKKIDPAEAAETAKSADSADDQSTAIANRTIGAQVDALLARLPELTNKDVVDQTAIDFLLSQL
;
A
#
# COMPACT_ATOMS: atom_id res chain seq x y z
N MET A 1 29.88 6.74 -2.28
CA MET A 1 31.23 7.12 -1.83
C MET A 1 31.60 6.07 -0.82
N ASP A 2 32.78 5.49 -0.91
CA ASP A 2 33.19 4.52 0.10
C ASP A 2 33.29 5.17 1.50
N ARG A 3 33.17 4.36 2.55
CA ARG A 3 33.14 4.86 3.93
C ARG A 3 34.49 5.39 4.41
N ALA A 4 35.60 4.96 3.81
CA ALA A 4 36.93 5.45 4.15
C ALA A 4 37.08 6.91 3.70
N ARG A 5 36.71 7.20 2.46
CA ARG A 5 36.69 8.54 1.89
C ARG A 5 35.72 9.47 2.63
N LYS A 6 34.53 8.99 3.01
CA LYS A 6 33.61 9.78 3.86
C LYS A 6 34.25 10.18 5.19
N ARG A 7 34.98 9.27 5.86
CA ARG A 7 35.69 9.58 7.12
C ARG A 7 36.86 10.53 6.92
N GLU A 8 37.60 10.37 5.83
CA GLU A 8 38.69 11.30 5.46
C GLU A 8 38.15 12.72 5.25
N LEU A 9 37.08 12.86 4.45
CA LEU A 9 36.42 14.15 4.25
C LEU A 9 35.89 14.72 5.56
N ARG A 10 35.27 13.88 6.40
CA ARG A 10 34.79 14.31 7.72
C ARG A 10 35.92 14.89 8.57
N ALA A 11 37.04 14.19 8.68
CA ALA A 11 38.18 14.68 9.46
C ALA A 11 38.72 16.02 8.93
N LEU A 12 38.76 16.21 7.61
CA LEU A 12 39.18 17.48 6.99
C LEU A 12 38.15 18.61 7.20
N ASN A 13 36.87 18.29 7.10
CA ASN A 13 35.79 19.27 7.26
C ASN A 13 35.64 19.69 8.72
N ASP A 14 35.81 18.77 9.67
CA ASP A 14 35.81 19.10 11.10
C ASP A 14 36.95 20.09 11.44
N LYS A 15 38.15 19.89 10.87
CA LYS A 15 39.26 20.86 11.01
C LYS A 15 38.94 22.24 10.44
N ALA A 16 38.20 22.30 9.33
CA ALA A 16 37.78 23.58 8.75
C ALA A 16 36.79 24.30 9.67
N TRP A 17 35.92 23.56 10.37
CA TRP A 17 35.07 24.10 11.44
C TRP A 17 35.85 24.59 12.65
N ASP A 18 36.97 23.95 12.99
CA ASP A 18 37.89 24.39 14.04
C ASP A 18 38.75 25.62 13.63
N GLY A 19 38.58 26.10 12.39
CA GLY A 19 39.26 27.28 11.86
C GLY A 19 40.66 27.00 11.30
N GLU A 20 41.05 25.73 11.14
CA GLU A 20 42.28 25.38 10.42
C GLU A 20 42.19 25.87 8.96
N LYS A 21 43.30 26.41 8.46
CA LYS A 21 43.42 26.95 7.09
C LYS A 21 44.28 26.03 6.24
N ASP A 22 44.25 26.25 4.93
CA ASP A 22 45.07 25.52 3.95
C ASP A 22 44.82 24.00 3.90
N LEU A 23 43.63 23.56 4.34
CA LEU A 23 43.19 22.16 4.32
C LEU A 23 42.99 21.64 2.89
N PHE A 24 42.56 22.52 1.99
CA PHE A 24 42.51 22.23 0.56
C PHE A 24 43.75 22.81 -0.12
N PRO A 25 44.54 22.02 -0.87
CA PRO A 25 45.75 22.52 -1.51
C PRO A 25 45.41 23.48 -2.65
N VAL A 26 45.89 24.72 -2.54
CA VAL A 26 45.67 25.82 -3.50
C VAL A 26 46.98 26.18 -4.23
N GLY A 27 46.90 26.57 -5.50
CA GLY A 27 48.06 27.03 -6.27
C GLY A 27 48.64 28.34 -5.73
N LYS A 28 49.97 28.50 -5.80
CA LYS A 28 50.69 29.72 -5.34
C LYS A 28 50.19 31.01 -6.00
N THR A 29 49.79 30.91 -7.27
CA THR A 29 49.19 32.00 -8.04
C THR A 29 47.84 31.55 -8.56
N LEU A 30 46.81 32.36 -8.33
CA LEU A 30 45.44 32.07 -8.70
C LEU A 30 45.01 32.82 -9.96
N ASP A 31 44.27 32.14 -10.82
CA ASP A 31 43.74 32.71 -12.05
C ASP A 31 42.43 33.47 -11.76
N SER A 32 42.46 34.79 -11.97
CA SER A 32 41.31 35.68 -11.79
C SER A 32 40.57 35.97 -13.10
N SER A 33 40.78 35.19 -14.16
CA SER A 33 40.12 35.36 -15.45
C SER A 33 38.60 35.25 -15.29
N LEU A 34 37.87 36.31 -15.65
CA LEU A 34 36.41 36.33 -15.64
C LEU A 34 35.84 35.16 -16.45
N LYS A 35 36.43 34.87 -17.62
CA LYS A 35 35.99 33.77 -18.49
C LYS A 35 36.01 32.42 -17.77
N LYS A 36 37.08 32.12 -17.03
CA LYS A 36 37.21 30.85 -16.30
C LYS A 36 36.30 30.80 -15.09
N ASN A 37 36.19 31.87 -14.32
CA ASN A 37 35.29 31.97 -13.17
C ASN A 37 33.82 31.80 -13.60
N THR A 38 33.38 32.50 -14.64
CA THR A 38 32.02 32.35 -15.18
C THR A 38 31.76 30.95 -15.73
N ALA A 39 32.77 30.31 -16.35
CA ALA A 39 32.64 28.92 -16.82
C ALA A 39 32.49 27.93 -15.66
N PHE A 40 33.29 28.09 -14.59
CA PHE A 40 33.17 27.31 -13.36
C PHE A 40 31.76 27.42 -12.77
N ILE A 41 31.24 28.64 -12.59
CA ILE A 41 29.90 28.90 -12.03
C ILE A 41 28.80 28.29 -12.89
N LYS A 42 28.87 28.46 -14.22
CA LYS A 42 27.91 27.86 -15.15
C LYS A 42 27.91 26.33 -15.06
N ARG A 43 29.09 25.71 -14.98
CA ARG A 43 29.21 24.26 -14.85
C ARG A 43 28.65 23.78 -13.51
N LEU A 44 28.94 24.50 -12.43
CA LEU A 44 28.47 24.17 -11.08
C LEU A 44 26.94 24.12 -11.00
N ARG A 45 26.24 24.95 -11.78
CA ARG A 45 24.78 25.01 -11.84
C ARG A 45 24.11 23.81 -12.51
N THR A 46 24.76 23.17 -13.48
CA THR A 46 24.08 22.23 -14.40
C THR A 46 24.83 20.94 -14.70
N ALA A 47 26.11 20.82 -14.34
CA ALA A 47 26.97 19.74 -14.79
C ALA A 47 27.84 19.18 -13.65
N ILE A 48 27.25 18.97 -12.47
CA ILE A 48 27.85 18.20 -11.38
C ILE A 48 27.67 16.72 -11.68
N THR A 49 28.75 16.05 -12.06
CA THR A 49 28.77 14.61 -12.39
C THR A 49 30.11 14.01 -11.98
N ALA A 50 30.20 12.68 -11.91
CA ALA A 50 31.48 12.00 -11.68
C ALA A 50 32.54 12.36 -12.74
N ALA A 51 32.14 12.57 -14.00
CA ALA A 51 33.05 12.90 -15.10
C ALA A 51 33.64 14.32 -14.99
N THR A 52 32.89 15.27 -14.41
CA THR A 52 33.32 16.66 -14.25
C THR A 52 34.00 16.95 -12.91
N LEU A 53 33.98 16.01 -11.97
CA LEU A 53 34.53 16.16 -10.63
C LEU A 53 36.00 16.58 -10.63
N SER A 54 36.87 15.89 -11.36
CA SER A 54 38.30 16.20 -11.43
C SER A 54 38.56 17.62 -11.96
N THR A 55 37.73 18.07 -12.91
CA THR A 55 37.80 19.44 -13.44
C THR A 55 37.43 20.46 -12.38
N PHE A 56 36.36 20.23 -11.61
CA PHE A 56 35.99 21.10 -10.49
C PHE A 56 37.09 21.19 -9.44
N LEU A 57 37.65 20.06 -9.00
CA LEU A 57 38.71 20.05 -8.00
C LEU A 57 39.95 20.83 -8.47
N GLN A 58 40.29 20.72 -9.76
CA GLN A 58 41.41 21.48 -10.33
C GLN A 58 41.11 22.97 -10.44
N GLU A 59 39.89 23.36 -10.82
CA GLU A 59 39.48 24.77 -10.87
C GLU A 59 39.37 25.38 -9.46
N ILE A 60 38.89 24.64 -8.46
CA ILE A 60 38.89 25.06 -7.04
C ILE A 60 40.33 25.26 -6.56
N ARG A 61 41.30 24.46 -7.03
CA ARG A 61 42.71 24.65 -6.69
C ARG A 61 43.35 25.88 -7.33
N THR A 62 42.91 26.28 -8.52
CA THR A 62 43.68 27.20 -9.38
C THR A 62 42.99 28.54 -9.66
N LEU A 63 41.68 28.66 -9.47
CA LEU A 63 40.95 29.90 -9.73
C LEU A 63 40.86 30.78 -8.49
N SER A 64 40.88 32.11 -8.68
CA SER A 64 40.61 33.10 -7.65
C SER A 64 39.10 33.31 -7.48
N LEU A 65 38.47 32.44 -6.69
CA LEU A 65 37.00 32.38 -6.56
C LEU A 65 36.38 33.33 -5.52
N HIS A 66 37.16 33.89 -4.60
CA HIS A 66 36.64 34.61 -3.43
C HIS A 66 35.71 35.79 -3.80
N LYS A 67 36.01 36.54 -4.87
CA LYS A 67 35.15 37.63 -5.37
C LYS A 67 33.80 37.17 -5.93
N TYR A 68 33.67 35.89 -6.26
CA TYR A 68 32.49 35.30 -6.87
C TYR A 68 31.73 34.38 -5.90
N LEU A 69 32.10 34.38 -4.61
CA LEU A 69 31.63 33.38 -3.66
C LEU A 69 30.10 33.35 -3.51
N SER A 70 29.44 34.51 -3.47
CA SER A 70 27.98 34.60 -3.41
C SER A 70 27.28 33.97 -4.64
N GLU A 71 27.86 34.16 -5.83
CA GLU A 71 27.35 33.55 -7.07
C GLU A 71 27.64 32.04 -7.12
N ILE A 72 28.81 31.63 -6.61
CA ILE A 72 29.21 30.22 -6.48
C ILE A 72 28.27 29.48 -5.52
N ILE A 73 27.96 30.05 -4.35
CA ILE A 73 27.02 29.47 -3.37
C ILE A 73 25.66 29.25 -4.03
N SER A 74 25.16 30.27 -4.73
CA SER A 74 23.87 30.19 -5.43
C SER A 74 23.88 29.13 -6.54
N ALA A 75 24.92 29.11 -7.38
CA ALA A 75 25.06 28.12 -8.46
C ALA A 75 25.26 26.70 -7.93
N CYS A 76 25.99 26.54 -6.82
CA CYS A 76 26.18 25.28 -6.14
C CYS A 76 24.83 24.71 -5.68
N TYR A 77 24.05 25.49 -4.94
CA TYR A 77 22.72 25.08 -4.50
C TYR A 77 21.82 24.62 -5.66
N GLU A 78 21.79 25.39 -6.76
CA GLU A 78 21.00 25.04 -7.94
C GLU A 78 21.43 23.72 -8.59
N GLY A 79 22.74 23.44 -8.63
CA GLY A 79 23.27 22.16 -9.08
C GLY A 79 22.88 21.02 -8.14
N LEU A 80 23.03 21.22 -6.83
CA LEU A 80 22.68 20.24 -5.79
C LEU A 80 21.20 19.84 -5.83
N CYS A 81 20.30 20.76 -6.17
CA CYS A 81 18.86 20.50 -6.31
C CYS A 81 18.50 19.48 -7.41
N ARG A 82 19.44 19.14 -8.30
CA ARG A 82 19.19 18.34 -9.50
C ARG A 82 19.86 16.97 -9.48
N LEU A 83 20.68 16.67 -8.47
CA LEU A 83 21.43 15.42 -8.39
C LEU A 83 20.49 14.23 -8.12
N LYS A 84 20.59 13.17 -8.92
CA LYS A 84 19.67 12.01 -8.81
C LYS A 84 20.42 10.71 -8.54
N SER A 85 21.54 10.51 -9.24
CA SER A 85 22.33 9.29 -9.15
C SER A 85 23.31 9.33 -7.97
N PRO A 86 23.71 8.16 -7.43
CA PRO A 86 24.75 8.11 -6.40
C PRO A 86 26.04 8.82 -6.83
N GLY A 87 26.55 8.57 -8.03
CA GLY A 87 27.78 9.20 -8.52
C GLY A 87 27.72 10.73 -8.65
N GLU A 88 26.55 11.30 -9.00
CA GLU A 88 26.35 12.76 -8.99
C GLU A 88 26.37 13.32 -7.56
N ILE A 89 25.73 12.63 -6.62
CA ILE A 89 25.70 13.02 -5.21
C ILE A 89 27.12 12.99 -4.63
N GLU A 90 27.89 11.94 -4.93
CA GLU A 90 29.29 11.82 -4.51
C GLU A 90 30.15 12.96 -5.04
N ALA A 91 30.01 13.28 -6.34
CA ALA A 91 30.70 14.43 -6.93
C ALA A 91 30.28 15.74 -6.25
N GLY A 92 28.99 15.91 -5.97
CA GLY A 92 28.49 17.07 -5.24
C GLY A 92 29.11 17.20 -3.83
N VAL A 93 29.19 16.11 -3.08
CA VAL A 93 29.78 16.07 -1.74
C VAL A 93 31.26 16.42 -1.76
N GLU A 94 32.04 15.90 -2.71
CA GLU A 94 33.46 16.25 -2.89
C GLU A 94 33.64 17.73 -3.22
N ILE A 95 32.84 18.27 -4.16
CA ILE A 95 32.93 19.67 -4.58
C ILE A 95 32.59 20.59 -3.41
N VAL A 96 31.51 20.30 -2.67
CA VAL A 96 31.11 21.10 -1.52
C VAL A 96 32.13 21.00 -0.39
N SER A 97 32.69 19.81 -0.13
CA SER A 97 33.77 19.64 0.86
C SER A 97 35.02 20.43 0.48
N ALA A 98 35.42 20.43 -0.80
CA ALA A 98 36.55 21.22 -1.28
C ALA A 98 36.32 22.74 -1.14
N LEU A 99 35.10 23.22 -1.41
CA LEU A 99 34.74 24.63 -1.19
C LEU A 99 34.71 24.98 0.31
N HIS A 100 34.18 24.10 1.15
CA HIS A 100 34.19 24.24 2.61
C HIS A 100 35.61 24.28 3.18
N GLN A 101 36.48 23.35 2.79
CA GLN A 101 37.89 23.32 3.23
C GLN A 101 38.70 24.52 2.73
N ARG A 102 38.28 25.15 1.62
CA ARG A 102 38.98 26.30 1.04
C ARG A 102 38.53 27.64 1.64
N PHE A 103 37.23 27.84 1.85
CA PHE A 103 36.65 29.13 2.29
C PHE A 103 36.17 29.11 3.73
N GLY A 104 36.05 27.93 4.34
CA GLY A 104 35.63 27.74 5.71
C GLY A 104 34.11 27.92 5.93
N PRO A 105 33.70 27.87 7.21
CA PRO A 105 32.30 27.95 7.56
C PRO A 105 31.67 29.31 7.25
N SER A 106 32.26 30.38 7.78
CA SER A 106 31.69 31.73 7.81
C SER A 106 31.52 32.39 6.45
N GLU A 107 32.28 31.96 5.43
CA GLU A 107 32.21 32.55 4.08
C GLU A 107 31.38 31.70 3.11
N PHE A 108 31.31 30.39 3.32
CA PHE A 108 30.68 29.47 2.37
C PHE A 108 29.59 28.61 3.01
N THR A 109 29.93 27.90 4.08
CA THR A 109 29.15 26.77 4.60
C THR A 109 27.85 27.22 5.23
N GLU A 110 27.90 28.28 6.04
CA GLU A 110 26.71 28.81 6.72
C GLU A 110 25.65 29.29 5.70
N TYR A 111 26.09 29.89 4.58
CA TYR A 111 25.20 30.37 3.51
C TYR A 111 24.66 29.25 2.61
N ILE A 112 25.48 28.26 2.23
CA ILE A 112 24.98 27.11 1.47
C ILE A 112 24.04 26.27 2.34
N ALA A 113 24.32 26.12 3.63
CA ALA A 113 23.46 25.44 4.60
C ALA A 113 22.11 26.16 4.73
N TRP A 114 22.07 27.49 4.74
CA TRP A 114 20.83 28.26 4.69
C TRP A 114 20.01 27.96 3.43
N LEU A 115 20.64 27.95 2.24
CA LEU A 115 19.94 27.62 0.98
C LEU A 115 19.40 26.18 0.99
N LEU A 116 20.18 25.22 1.49
CA LEU A 116 19.76 23.84 1.64
C LEU A 116 18.55 23.71 2.58
N GLY A 117 18.57 24.41 3.72
CA GLY A 117 17.45 24.43 4.68
C GLY A 117 16.18 25.02 4.07
N LYS A 118 16.32 26.15 3.36
CA LYS A 118 15.23 26.75 2.58
C LYS A 118 14.68 25.81 1.51
N GLY A 119 15.55 25.07 0.82
CA GLY A 119 15.15 24.08 -0.19
C GLY A 119 14.36 22.90 0.38
N MET A 120 14.62 22.55 1.64
CA MET A 120 13.96 21.47 2.39
C MET A 120 12.68 21.92 3.13
N ALA A 121 12.47 23.22 3.31
CA ALA A 121 11.29 23.75 4.00
C ALA A 121 9.98 23.37 3.30
N THR A 122 8.95 23.11 4.10
CA THR A 122 7.58 22.91 3.61
C THR A 122 6.88 24.26 3.37
N PRO A 123 6.23 24.48 2.21
CA PRO A 123 5.50 25.72 1.96
C PRO A 123 4.36 25.93 2.95
N ASP A 124 4.05 27.19 3.25
CA ASP A 124 2.92 27.50 4.12
C ASP A 124 1.59 27.03 3.46
N LYS A 125 0.79 26.27 4.22
CA LYS A 125 -0.50 25.73 3.75
C LYS A 125 -1.46 26.83 3.27
N SER A 126 -1.35 28.06 3.78
CA SER A 126 -2.14 29.20 3.32
C SER A 126 -1.77 29.65 1.91
N ILE A 127 -0.47 29.65 1.58
CA ILE A 127 0.05 29.99 0.25
C ILE A 127 -0.41 28.95 -0.77
N LEU A 128 -0.23 27.66 -0.45
CA LEU A 128 -0.66 26.57 -1.32
C LEU A 128 -2.17 26.62 -1.57
N LYS A 129 -2.97 26.96 -0.55
CA LYS A 129 -4.43 27.07 -0.67
C LYS A 129 -4.88 28.21 -1.59
N ALA A 130 -4.09 29.28 -1.71
CA ALA A 130 -4.38 30.41 -2.59
C ALA A 130 -4.16 30.10 -4.08
N LEU A 131 -3.41 29.04 -4.39
CA LEU A 131 -3.14 28.63 -5.77
C LEU A 131 -4.28 27.80 -6.35
N ALA A 132 -4.46 27.95 -7.67
CA ALA A 132 -5.32 27.09 -8.47
C ALA A 132 -4.90 25.61 -8.34
N PRO A 133 -5.83 24.64 -8.47
CA PRO A 133 -5.54 23.22 -8.29
C PRO A 133 -4.34 22.71 -9.11
N GLU A 134 -4.29 23.05 -10.40
CA GLU A 134 -3.20 22.66 -11.31
C GLU A 134 -1.85 23.26 -10.92
N ALA A 135 -1.85 24.54 -10.52
CA ALA A 135 -0.64 25.23 -10.08
C ALA A 135 -0.10 24.63 -8.77
N ARG A 136 -1.01 24.27 -7.84
CA ARG A 136 -0.67 23.60 -6.58
C ARG A 136 -0.06 22.23 -6.84
N GLU A 137 -0.65 21.42 -7.71
CA GLU A 137 -0.12 20.09 -8.05
C GLU A 137 1.27 20.19 -8.70
N LYS A 138 1.45 21.14 -9.61
CA LYS A 138 2.75 21.40 -10.25
C LYS A 138 3.81 21.82 -9.24
N GLU A 139 3.50 22.78 -8.36
CA GLU A 139 4.43 23.23 -7.31
C GLU A 139 4.80 22.09 -6.37
N GLU A 140 3.83 21.27 -5.96
CA GLU A 140 4.06 20.14 -5.07
C GLU A 140 4.96 19.07 -5.72
N LYS A 141 4.73 18.78 -7.01
CA LYS A 141 5.57 17.87 -7.79
C LYS A 141 7.01 18.38 -7.91
N GLU A 142 7.20 19.67 -8.18
CA GLU A 142 8.52 20.30 -8.25
C GLU A 142 9.20 20.30 -6.87
N ARG A 143 8.46 20.59 -5.80
CA ARG A 143 8.92 20.52 -4.40
C ARG A 143 9.42 19.12 -4.06
N ILE A 144 8.61 18.08 -4.28
CA ILE A 144 8.99 16.69 -4.01
C ILE A 144 10.23 16.29 -4.80
N THR A 145 10.33 16.70 -6.07
CA THR A 145 11.49 16.41 -6.92
C THR A 145 12.77 17.04 -6.37
N ARG A 146 12.71 18.31 -5.96
CA ARG A 146 13.83 19.03 -5.35
C ARG A 146 14.23 18.42 -4.00
N GLN A 147 13.28 18.21 -3.10
CA GLN A 147 13.54 17.67 -1.78
C GLN A 147 14.05 16.23 -1.82
N ARG A 148 13.66 15.44 -2.82
CA ARG A 148 14.22 14.10 -3.06
C ARG A 148 15.73 14.14 -3.29
N ALA A 149 16.21 15.08 -4.09
CA ALA A 149 17.64 15.28 -4.33
C ALA A 149 18.33 15.82 -3.06
N LEU A 150 17.78 16.90 -2.50
CA LEU A 150 18.37 17.60 -1.37
C LEU A 150 18.40 16.77 -0.09
N LEU A 151 17.42 15.91 0.18
CA LEU A 151 17.42 15.06 1.38
C LEU A 151 18.64 14.13 1.40
N ARG A 152 19.02 13.57 0.24
CA ARG A 152 20.25 12.77 0.13
C ARG A 152 21.49 13.62 0.29
N VAL A 153 21.54 14.76 -0.41
CA VAL A 153 22.70 15.68 -0.37
C VAL A 153 22.96 16.20 1.05
N VAL A 154 21.94 16.75 1.73
CA VAL A 154 22.05 17.27 3.09
C VAL A 154 22.51 16.18 4.06
N THR A 155 21.98 14.97 3.91
CA THR A 155 22.37 13.84 4.76
C THR A 155 23.82 13.44 4.52
N GLU A 156 24.27 13.34 3.27
CA GLU A 156 25.68 13.05 2.95
C GLU A 156 26.63 14.15 3.42
N LEU A 157 26.26 15.42 3.22
CA LEU A 157 27.04 16.57 3.70
C LEU A 157 27.14 16.59 5.23
N TRP A 158 26.13 16.09 5.93
CA TRP A 158 26.18 15.91 7.38
C TRP A 158 27.09 14.75 7.80
N LEU A 159 27.02 13.62 7.08
CA LEU A 159 27.90 12.47 7.35
C LEU A 159 29.38 12.84 7.21
N VAL A 160 29.71 13.70 6.24
CA VAL A 160 31.06 14.24 6.04
C VAL A 160 31.35 15.53 6.81
N GLY A 161 30.50 15.96 7.75
CA GLY A 161 30.81 17.09 8.64
C GLY A 161 30.79 18.49 8.00
N VAL A 162 30.35 18.65 6.74
CA VAL A 162 30.21 19.98 6.13
C VAL A 162 29.09 20.74 6.83
N VAL A 163 27.89 20.17 6.89
CA VAL A 163 26.74 20.76 7.61
C VAL A 163 26.54 20.01 8.92
N ARG A 164 26.27 20.72 10.02
CA ARG A 164 26.14 20.07 11.34
C ARG A 164 24.72 20.24 11.88
N THR A 165 24.32 21.48 12.12
CA THR A 165 23.00 21.83 12.68
C THR A 165 22.37 22.98 11.91
N LEU A 166 21.09 23.25 12.16
CA LEU A 166 20.43 24.45 11.61
C LEU A 166 20.80 25.73 12.35
N ASP A 167 21.42 25.63 13.52
CA ASP A 167 21.87 26.80 14.28
C ASP A 167 23.12 27.43 13.66
N ASP A 168 23.83 26.68 12.82
CA ASP A 168 25.03 27.11 12.08
C ASP A 168 24.71 27.87 10.77
N VAL A 169 23.44 28.17 10.46
CA VAL A 169 23.08 28.78 9.16
C VAL A 169 23.07 30.31 9.23
N SER A 170 23.61 30.95 8.20
CA SER A 170 23.63 32.42 8.07
C SER A 170 22.81 32.87 6.89
N ARG A 171 21.85 33.78 7.13
CA ARG A 171 21.04 34.35 6.06
C ARG A 171 21.88 35.35 5.28
N PRO A 172 21.86 35.33 3.94
CA PRO A 172 22.56 36.34 3.14
C PRO A 172 22.18 37.78 3.49
N ASP A 173 20.96 38.01 3.99
CA ASP A 173 20.42 39.34 4.33
C ASP A 173 20.71 39.80 5.77
N ASP A 174 21.29 38.96 6.65
CA ASP A 174 21.59 39.38 8.03
C ASP A 174 22.76 40.40 8.11
N ALA A 175 23.43 40.68 6.99
CA ALA A 175 24.36 41.80 6.84
C ALA A 175 23.65 43.16 6.63
N THR A 176 22.37 43.18 6.24
CA THR A 176 21.57 44.40 6.06
C THR A 176 20.12 44.17 6.47
N LYS A 177 19.77 44.55 7.71
CA LYS A 177 18.39 44.57 8.20
C LYS A 177 17.45 45.27 7.19
N GLY A 178 16.58 44.51 6.52
CA GLY A 178 15.57 45.10 5.64
C GLY A 178 14.66 44.11 4.92
N ALA A 179 13.48 43.89 5.48
CA ALA A 179 12.23 43.58 4.78
C ALA A 179 12.29 42.66 3.54
N ALA A 180 12.34 41.34 3.75
CA ALA A 180 11.87 40.37 2.76
C ALA A 180 10.67 39.61 3.34
N GLY A 181 9.59 39.49 2.56
CA GLY A 181 8.36 38.80 2.95
C GLY A 181 8.63 37.39 3.48
N LYS A 182 7.73 36.88 4.34
CA LYS A 182 7.88 35.56 4.99
C LYS A 182 8.20 34.46 3.98
N VAL A 183 9.47 34.13 3.84
CA VAL A 183 9.95 32.97 3.08
C VAL A 183 9.71 31.74 3.94
N ALA A 184 9.29 30.63 3.33
CA ALA A 184 9.18 29.36 4.04
C ALA A 184 10.58 28.95 4.54
N GLU A 185 10.70 28.80 5.85
CA GLU A 185 11.94 28.48 6.54
C GLU A 185 11.74 27.27 7.43
N LEU A 186 12.79 26.45 7.52
CA LEU A 186 12.80 25.30 8.41
C LEU A 186 12.82 25.81 9.84
N LYS A 187 11.76 25.53 10.60
CA LYS A 187 11.63 26.02 11.98
C LYS A 187 12.40 25.08 12.92
N THR A 188 13.44 25.58 13.57
CA THR A 188 14.08 24.88 14.68
C THR A 188 13.08 24.77 15.85
N ARG A 189 12.67 23.54 16.16
CA ARG A 189 11.82 23.27 17.33
C ARG A 189 12.74 23.05 18.52
N THR A 190 13.23 24.15 19.09
CA THR A 190 14.10 24.11 20.26
C THR A 190 13.37 23.50 21.47
N ASN A 191 13.69 22.26 21.80
CA ASN A 191 13.51 21.74 23.15
C ASN A 191 14.62 22.37 24.01
N LYS A 192 14.28 23.43 24.76
CA LYS A 192 15.20 24.04 25.73
C LYS A 192 15.68 22.96 26.72
N GLY A 193 16.90 22.46 26.53
CA GLY A 193 17.55 21.49 27.41
C GLY A 193 18.24 20.31 26.70
N ALA A 194 17.90 20.00 25.46
CA ALA A 194 18.63 19.04 24.63
C ALA A 194 19.48 19.81 23.61
N GLY A 195 20.75 19.42 23.41
CA GLY A 195 21.60 20.03 22.39
C GLY A 195 20.94 20.02 21.00
N ALA A 196 21.33 20.97 20.14
CA ALA A 196 20.76 21.15 18.81
C ALA A 196 20.74 19.83 18.02
N ASP A 197 19.61 19.55 17.38
CA ASP A 197 19.49 18.33 16.59
C ASP A 197 20.28 18.46 15.28
N PRO A 198 20.82 17.33 14.77
CA PRO A 198 21.46 17.30 13.48
C PRO A 198 20.57 17.85 12.36
N PHE A 199 21.20 18.50 11.39
CA PHE A 199 20.49 19.06 10.23
C PHE A 199 19.51 18.06 9.58
N PRO A 200 19.89 16.81 9.25
CA PRO A 200 18.95 15.87 8.62
C PRO A 200 17.80 15.47 9.55
N LEU A 201 18.03 15.44 10.87
CA LEU A 201 17.00 15.09 11.84
C LEU A 201 15.94 16.19 11.95
N GLU A 202 16.34 17.46 11.98
CA GLU A 202 15.40 18.59 11.98
C GLU A 202 14.57 18.64 10.68
N VAL A 203 15.23 18.38 9.54
CA VAL A 203 14.53 18.24 8.24
C VAL A 203 13.47 17.14 8.31
N LEU A 204 13.79 15.96 8.83
CA LEU A 204 12.82 14.88 8.98
C LEU A 204 11.69 15.24 9.94
N LYS A 205 11.98 15.92 11.05
CA LYS A 205 10.95 16.36 12.01
C LYS A 205 9.96 17.34 11.38
N ASP A 206 10.41 18.28 10.55
CA ASP A 206 9.51 19.20 9.84
C ASP A 206 8.71 18.50 8.74
N LEU A 207 9.38 17.73 7.88
CA LEU A 207 8.75 17.03 6.76
C LEU A 207 7.67 16.05 7.21
N LEU A 208 7.93 15.30 8.28
CA LEU A 208 7.04 14.24 8.75
C LEU A 208 6.01 14.75 9.77
N GLY A 209 6.35 15.80 10.53
CA GLY A 209 5.53 16.27 11.65
C GLY A 209 4.17 16.88 11.28
N TYR A 210 3.93 17.21 10.01
CA TYR A 210 2.69 17.84 9.54
C TYR A 210 2.04 17.15 8.33
N ASP A 211 2.53 15.96 7.97
CA ASP A 211 2.19 15.25 6.74
C ASP A 211 1.03 14.27 6.92
N ARG A 212 -0.18 14.83 7.04
CA ARG A 212 -1.41 14.05 7.31
C ARG A 212 -1.79 13.09 6.18
N GLU A 213 -1.51 13.47 4.94
CA GLU A 213 -1.78 12.68 3.74
C GLU A 213 -0.61 11.76 3.38
N HIS A 214 0.48 11.80 4.16
CA HIS A 214 1.68 11.00 3.96
C HIS A 214 2.32 11.20 2.57
N ALA A 215 2.20 12.42 2.02
CA ALA A 215 2.74 12.79 0.70
C ALA A 215 4.28 12.78 0.67
N ASN A 216 4.94 12.95 1.82
CA ASN A 216 6.39 12.90 1.99
C ASN A 216 6.91 11.47 2.27
N LEU A 217 6.04 10.46 2.42
CA LEU A 217 6.47 9.07 2.63
C LEU A 217 7.48 8.56 1.58
N PRO A 218 7.34 8.86 0.27
CA PRO A 218 8.34 8.46 -0.71
C PRO A 218 9.73 9.10 -0.50
N LEU A 219 9.81 10.28 0.12
CA LEU A 219 11.08 10.90 0.49
C LEU A 219 11.73 10.10 1.63
N LEU A 220 10.93 9.66 2.60
CA LEU A 220 11.39 8.85 3.71
C LEU A 220 11.91 7.47 3.26
N VAL A 221 11.21 6.84 2.32
CA VAL A 221 11.65 5.58 1.70
C VAL A 221 13.03 5.73 1.10
N ILE A 222 13.28 6.85 0.42
CA ILE A 222 14.58 7.15 -0.20
C ILE A 222 15.67 7.36 0.85
N PHE A 223 15.36 8.10 1.93
CA PHE A 223 16.28 8.30 3.04
C PHE A 223 16.67 6.96 3.67
N VAL A 224 15.69 6.14 4.02
CA VAL A 224 15.92 4.84 4.66
C VAL A 224 16.73 3.90 3.75
N LYS A 225 16.37 3.80 2.46
CA LYS A 225 17.13 2.97 1.50
C LYS A 225 18.58 3.42 1.33
N SER A 226 18.84 4.72 1.43
CA SER A 226 20.18 5.29 1.25
C SER A 226 21.02 5.26 2.52
N PHE A 227 20.40 5.32 3.71
CA PHE A 227 21.11 5.60 4.97
C PHE A 227 20.77 4.61 6.11
N SER A 228 20.16 3.46 5.83
CA SER A 228 19.82 2.46 6.84
C SER A 228 21.03 2.07 7.68
N TRP A 229 22.19 1.84 7.07
CA TRP A 229 23.40 1.48 7.80
C TRP A 229 24.02 2.70 8.48
N ASP A 230 24.37 3.74 7.73
CA ASP A 230 25.16 4.87 8.24
C ASP A 230 24.42 5.63 9.37
N ILE A 231 23.07 5.68 9.34
CA ILE A 231 22.23 6.43 10.30
C ILE A 231 21.42 5.56 11.25
N LEU A 232 20.89 4.41 10.81
CA LEU A 232 20.06 3.56 11.67
C LEU A 232 20.83 2.35 12.21
N GLY A 233 22.02 2.06 11.69
CA GLY A 233 22.80 0.87 12.03
C GLY A 233 22.16 -0.44 11.51
N VAL A 234 21.24 -0.37 10.55
CA VAL A 234 20.53 -1.53 10.00
C VAL A 234 21.09 -1.85 8.62
N LYS A 235 21.65 -3.05 8.45
CA LYS A 235 22.11 -3.51 7.14
C LYS A 235 20.90 -3.68 6.21
N PRO A 236 20.95 -3.18 4.96
CA PRO A 236 19.87 -3.38 4.01
C PRO A 236 19.63 -4.87 3.81
N THR A 237 18.38 -5.32 3.92
CA THR A 237 17.95 -6.66 3.51
C THR A 237 18.25 -6.82 2.02
N GLY A 238 19.29 -7.61 1.69
CA GLY A 238 19.80 -7.82 0.32
C GLY A 238 21.25 -7.35 0.06
N ALA A 239 21.95 -6.80 1.05
CA ALA A 239 23.34 -6.36 0.88
C ALA A 239 24.37 -7.52 0.79
N ASP A 240 24.03 -8.74 1.23
CA ASP A 240 24.93 -9.91 1.13
C ASP A 240 25.06 -10.50 -0.28
N GLY A 241 24.28 -10.02 -1.26
CA GLY A 241 24.28 -10.54 -2.64
C GLY A 241 25.37 -10.00 -3.58
N ARG A 242 26.26 -9.11 -3.11
CA ARG A 242 27.42 -8.62 -3.89
C ARG A 242 28.68 -8.64 -3.03
N LYS A 243 29.12 -9.83 -2.66
CA LYS A 243 30.57 -10.05 -2.50
C LYS A 243 31.20 -9.89 -3.89
N THR A 244 32.08 -8.90 -4.00
CA THR A 244 33.11 -8.88 -5.04
C THR A 244 33.87 -10.20 -4.93
N VAL A 245 33.76 -11.03 -5.97
CA VAL A 245 34.60 -12.22 -6.12
C VAL A 245 36.02 -11.69 -6.31
N GLU A 246 36.83 -11.79 -5.27
CA GLU A 246 38.27 -11.69 -5.42
C GLU A 246 38.76 -12.95 -6.14
N GLU A 247 39.69 -12.72 -7.06
CA GLU A 247 40.35 -13.70 -7.90
C GLU A 247 41.30 -14.55 -7.04
N ASP A 248 40.76 -15.46 -6.24
CA ASP A 248 41.45 -16.72 -5.94
C ASP A 248 40.44 -17.80 -5.52
N GLY A 249 40.43 -18.89 -6.29
CA GLY A 249 39.43 -19.94 -6.19
C GLY A 249 39.62 -20.80 -4.96
N THR A 250 38.88 -20.51 -3.89
CA THR A 250 38.57 -21.50 -2.84
C THR A 250 37.12 -21.34 -2.39
N THR A 251 36.30 -22.33 -2.73
CA THR A 251 34.91 -22.45 -2.26
C THR A 251 34.90 -23.24 -0.95
N GLU A 252 34.67 -22.58 0.18
CA GLU A 252 34.16 -23.25 1.37
C GLU A 252 32.68 -22.91 1.51
N GLY A 253 31.85 -23.91 1.22
CA GLY A 253 30.44 -23.89 1.61
C GLY A 253 30.35 -24.18 3.11
N ASN A 254 29.47 -23.48 3.80
CA ASN A 254 28.94 -24.04 5.04
C ASN A 254 27.46 -23.68 5.20
N GLU A 255 26.72 -24.71 5.58
CA GLU A 255 25.28 -24.78 5.77
C GLU A 255 24.81 -24.02 7.01
N ASP A 256 23.51 -23.74 7.03
CA ASP A 256 22.74 -23.10 8.08
C ASP A 256 23.05 -23.60 9.50
N THR A 257 23.26 -22.67 10.43
CA THR A 257 22.84 -22.84 11.84
C THR A 257 22.52 -21.49 12.46
N ASN A 258 21.31 -21.39 13.03
CA ASN A 258 20.95 -20.38 14.02
C ASN A 258 21.97 -20.39 15.16
N ASP A 259 22.46 -19.22 15.60
CA ASP A 259 22.53 -18.90 17.02
C ASP A 259 22.83 -17.41 17.28
N GLU A 260 22.17 -16.91 18.31
CA GLU A 260 22.44 -15.63 18.96
C GLU A 260 23.73 -15.71 19.81
N LYS A 261 24.43 -14.56 19.89
CA LYS A 261 25.48 -14.12 20.85
C LYS A 261 26.95 -14.34 20.48
N ASP A 262 27.65 -13.19 20.51
CA ASP A 262 29.09 -12.92 20.67
C ASP A 262 30.02 -13.58 19.63
N GLU A 263 31.05 -12.94 19.07
CA GLU A 263 31.93 -11.91 19.58
C GLU A 263 32.81 -11.42 18.40
N SER A 264 33.37 -10.22 18.51
CA SER A 264 34.71 -9.88 17.97
C SER A 264 35.17 -10.53 16.66
N GLY A 265 34.56 -10.13 15.53
CA GLY A 265 35.24 -10.12 14.25
C GLY A 265 35.93 -8.77 14.08
N MET A 266 37.24 -8.76 13.83
CA MET A 266 38.03 -7.57 13.50
C MET A 266 37.52 -6.93 12.20
N SER A 267 36.33 -6.31 12.21
CA SER A 267 35.94 -5.40 11.16
C SER A 267 36.81 -4.18 11.35
N SER A 268 37.67 -3.87 10.38
CA SER A 268 38.36 -2.60 10.31
C SER A 268 37.39 -1.48 10.71
N GLY A 269 37.82 -0.55 11.57
CA GLY A 269 36.98 0.56 12.06
C GLY A 269 36.34 1.41 10.94
N SER A 270 36.67 1.13 9.68
CA SER A 270 36.08 1.66 8.46
C SER A 270 34.65 1.18 8.14
N ASP A 271 34.12 0.12 8.74
CA ASP A 271 32.75 -0.34 8.41
C ASP A 271 31.67 0.05 9.44
N GLN A 272 32.06 0.65 10.57
CA GLN A 272 31.08 1.06 11.60
C GLN A 272 30.11 2.15 11.08
N PRO A 273 28.84 2.16 11.52
CA PRO A 273 27.91 3.26 11.26
C PRO A 273 28.46 4.61 11.72
N PHE A 274 28.11 5.69 11.03
CA PHE A 274 28.57 7.06 11.35
C PHE A 274 27.90 7.67 12.57
N THR A 275 26.82 7.06 13.05
CA THR A 275 25.99 7.57 14.14
C THR A 275 26.20 6.76 15.40
N GLU A 276 26.27 7.43 16.55
CA GLU A 276 26.30 6.78 17.86
C GLU A 276 24.93 6.20 18.24
N PRO A 277 24.85 5.17 19.10
CA PRO A 277 23.59 4.52 19.47
C PRO A 277 22.48 5.48 19.93
N GLU A 278 22.83 6.50 20.73
CA GLU A 278 21.86 7.52 21.17
C GLU A 278 21.29 8.32 20.01
N MET A 279 22.14 8.67 19.03
CA MET A 279 21.71 9.41 17.85
C MET A 279 20.83 8.54 16.94
N ARG A 280 21.19 7.26 16.78
CA ARG A 280 20.37 6.28 16.04
C ARG A 280 18.95 6.21 16.60
N GLU A 281 18.81 6.18 17.94
CA GLU A 281 17.49 6.11 18.56
C GLU A 281 16.68 7.40 18.37
N ARG A 282 17.32 8.58 18.29
CA ARG A 282 16.61 9.83 17.96
C ARG A 282 15.99 9.79 16.56
N PHE A 283 16.74 9.33 15.55
CA PHE A 283 16.20 9.12 14.20
C PHE A 283 15.10 8.06 14.20
N ARG A 284 15.34 6.92 14.86
CA ARG A 284 14.39 5.82 14.97
C ARG A 284 13.08 6.24 15.65
N SER A 285 13.13 7.09 16.68
CA SER A 285 11.95 7.63 17.37
C SER A 285 11.07 8.47 16.44
N VAL A 286 11.68 9.36 15.64
CA VAL A 286 10.94 10.16 14.64
C VAL A 286 10.30 9.26 13.57
N LEU A 287 11.05 8.26 13.08
CA LEU A 287 10.56 7.31 12.09
C LEU A 287 9.41 6.44 12.63
N LYS A 288 9.55 5.89 13.84
CA LYS A 288 8.51 5.08 14.50
C LYS A 288 7.21 5.87 14.67
N LYS A 289 7.31 7.11 15.19
CA LYS A 289 6.14 7.97 15.38
C LYS A 289 5.40 8.22 14.06
N TYR A 290 6.13 8.56 13.00
CA TYR A 290 5.53 8.76 11.69
C TYR A 290 4.96 7.46 11.11
N PHE A 291 5.64 6.33 11.30
CA PHE A 291 5.15 5.02 10.86
C PHE A 291 3.85 4.61 11.58
N ASP A 292 3.69 4.93 12.86
CA ASP A 292 2.43 4.70 13.58
C ASP A 292 1.25 5.48 12.96
N ASP A 293 1.48 6.73 12.57
CA ASP A 293 0.49 7.53 11.83
C ASP A 293 0.17 6.92 10.45
N VAL A 294 1.19 6.42 9.73
CA VAL A 294 1.05 5.70 8.45
C VAL A 294 0.20 4.43 8.61
N LYS A 295 0.41 3.64 9.67
CA LYS A 295 -0.41 2.44 9.95
C LYS A 295 -1.89 2.81 10.09
N GLY A 296 -2.18 3.87 10.84
CA GLY A 296 -3.54 4.39 10.98
C GLY A 296 -4.15 4.84 9.65
N HIS A 297 -3.36 5.40 8.74
CA HIS A 297 -3.79 5.75 7.39
C HIS A 297 -4.12 4.51 6.55
N ILE A 298 -3.21 3.54 6.51
CA ILE A 298 -3.37 2.28 5.79
C ILE A 298 -4.65 1.57 6.22
N THR A 299 -4.91 1.45 7.54
CA THR A 299 -6.11 0.78 8.03
C THR A 299 -7.39 1.54 7.69
N ARG A 300 -7.38 2.88 7.71
CA ARG A 300 -8.55 3.69 7.30
C ARG A 300 -8.86 3.52 5.82
N ASP A 301 -7.84 3.60 4.97
CA ASP A 301 -8.00 3.49 3.52
C ASP A 301 -8.46 2.08 3.13
N GLN A 302 -7.90 1.05 3.77
CA GLN A 302 -8.34 -0.34 3.59
C GLN A 302 -9.84 -0.51 3.87
N LYS A 303 -10.32 -0.01 5.03
CA LYS A 303 -11.75 -0.05 5.40
C LYS A 303 -12.63 0.73 4.42
N SER A 304 -12.16 1.89 3.97
CA SER A 304 -12.88 2.71 2.99
C SER A 304 -13.00 2.01 1.64
N ILE A 305 -11.92 1.40 1.15
CA ILE A 305 -11.88 0.64 -0.10
C ILE A 305 -12.82 -0.56 -0.02
N GLN A 306 -12.77 -1.34 1.06
CA GLN A 306 -13.68 -2.47 1.28
C GLN A 306 -15.15 -2.03 1.31
N SER A 307 -15.46 -0.95 2.03
CA SER A 307 -16.83 -0.40 2.04
C SER A 307 -17.28 0.04 0.64
N GLN A 308 -16.38 0.64 -0.14
CA GLN A 308 -16.69 1.05 -1.51
C GLN A 308 -16.87 -0.17 -2.43
N ALA A 309 -16.06 -1.22 -2.27
CA ALA A 309 -16.19 -2.49 -2.98
C ALA A 309 -17.56 -3.12 -2.74
N ARG A 310 -18.01 -3.17 -1.47
CA ARG A 310 -19.34 -3.67 -1.11
C ARG A 310 -20.46 -2.86 -1.77
N ARG A 311 -20.39 -1.52 -1.70
CA ARG A 311 -21.39 -0.66 -2.35
C ARG A 311 -21.36 -0.80 -3.88
N ASN A 312 -20.21 -1.09 -4.48
CA ASN A 312 -20.09 -1.32 -5.92
C ASN A 312 -20.76 -2.65 -6.30
N ALA A 313 -20.57 -3.70 -5.50
CA ALA A 313 -21.25 -4.98 -5.68
C ALA A 313 -22.77 -4.85 -5.52
N GLU A 314 -23.25 -4.11 -4.52
CA GLU A 314 -24.68 -3.82 -4.34
C GLU A 314 -25.29 -3.08 -5.53
N ALA A 315 -24.57 -2.09 -6.07
CA ALA A 315 -25.00 -1.39 -7.29
C ALA A 315 -25.07 -2.34 -8.49
N TYR A 316 -24.05 -3.17 -8.69
CA TYR A 316 -24.04 -4.16 -9.75
C TYR A 316 -25.22 -5.14 -9.67
N VAL A 317 -25.57 -5.60 -8.46
CA VAL A 317 -26.73 -6.48 -8.26
C VAL A 317 -28.05 -5.76 -8.59
N LYS A 318 -28.16 -4.47 -8.25
CA LYS A 318 -29.40 -3.70 -8.45
C LYS A 318 -29.61 -3.25 -9.90
N SER A 319 -28.56 -2.80 -10.58
CA SER A 319 -28.64 -2.21 -11.92
C SER A 319 -28.01 -3.05 -13.03
N GLY A 320 -27.32 -4.15 -12.72
CA GLY A 320 -26.59 -4.98 -13.69
C GLY A 320 -25.28 -4.35 -14.20
N GLU A 321 -25.01 -3.10 -13.87
CA GLU A 321 -23.81 -2.35 -14.26
C GLU A 321 -23.27 -1.49 -13.11
N VAL A 322 -21.95 -1.27 -13.10
CA VAL A 322 -21.29 -0.26 -12.25
C VAL A 322 -20.78 0.83 -13.18
N PHE A 323 -21.14 2.09 -12.89
CA PHE A 323 -20.69 3.24 -13.66
C PHE A 323 -19.16 3.29 -13.80
N GLU A 324 -18.68 3.60 -14.99
CA GLU A 324 -17.25 3.64 -15.32
C GLU A 324 -16.46 4.59 -14.40
N ASP A 325 -16.98 5.79 -14.11
CA ASP A 325 -16.33 6.75 -13.19
C ASP A 325 -16.18 6.17 -11.77
N ARG A 326 -17.16 5.38 -11.31
CA ARG A 326 -17.11 4.74 -10.00
C ARG A 326 -16.08 3.61 -9.94
N GLN A 327 -15.96 2.85 -11.03
CA GLN A 327 -14.92 1.83 -11.18
C GLN A 327 -13.53 2.47 -11.25
N ALA A 328 -13.35 3.52 -12.05
CA ALA A 328 -12.09 4.23 -12.19
C ALA A 328 -11.61 4.85 -10.85
N ASN A 329 -12.52 5.44 -10.08
CA ASN A 329 -12.21 5.99 -8.76
C ASN A 329 -11.84 4.90 -7.75
N TYR A 330 -12.52 3.75 -7.77
CA TYR A 330 -12.16 2.59 -6.94
C TYR A 330 -10.77 2.05 -7.28
N GLU A 331 -10.49 1.81 -8.57
CA GLU A 331 -9.16 1.34 -9.02
C GLU A 331 -8.04 2.33 -8.66
N LYS A 332 -8.33 3.63 -8.73
CA LYS A 332 -7.38 4.68 -8.31
C LYS A 332 -7.08 4.60 -6.81
N GLN A 333 -8.09 4.39 -5.96
CA GLN A 333 -7.91 4.23 -4.51
C GLN A 333 -7.12 2.96 -4.18
N VAL A 334 -7.45 1.83 -4.81
CA VAL A 334 -6.71 0.56 -4.65
C VAL A 334 -5.23 0.74 -5.01
N LYS A 335 -4.91 1.34 -6.16
CA LYS A 335 -3.53 1.60 -6.58
C LYS A 335 -2.81 2.57 -5.63
N ALA A 336 -3.50 3.53 -5.04
CA ALA A 336 -2.92 4.44 -4.05
C ALA A 336 -2.58 3.70 -2.75
N GLN A 337 -3.48 2.84 -2.27
CA GLN A 337 -3.30 1.99 -1.09
C GLN A 337 -2.13 1.00 -1.27
N GLU A 338 -2.04 0.31 -2.41
CA GLU A 338 -0.93 -0.60 -2.71
C GLU A 338 0.44 0.11 -2.63
N ARG A 339 0.51 1.34 -3.17
CA ARG A 339 1.72 2.17 -3.09
C ARG A 339 2.02 2.61 -1.66
N LEU A 340 1.00 2.96 -0.89
CA LEU A 340 1.15 3.35 0.52
C LEU A 340 1.70 2.18 1.34
N VAL A 341 1.11 0.99 1.20
CA VAL A 341 1.56 -0.25 1.87
C VAL A 341 2.97 -0.64 1.45
N SER A 342 3.29 -0.62 0.15
CA SER A 342 4.64 -0.95 -0.34
C SER A 342 5.70 0.00 0.20
N ASN A 343 5.41 1.30 0.27
CA ASN A 343 6.31 2.28 0.85
C ASN A 343 6.45 2.09 2.37
N ALA A 344 5.35 1.82 3.07
CA ALA A 344 5.34 1.58 4.50
C ALA A 344 6.16 0.34 4.87
N GLN A 345 6.08 -0.75 4.09
CA GLN A 345 6.87 -1.96 4.28
C GLN A 345 8.37 -1.66 4.32
N VAL A 346 8.88 -0.85 3.38
CA VAL A 346 10.30 -0.47 3.38
C VAL A 346 10.72 0.25 4.67
N ILE A 347 9.84 1.09 5.22
CA ILE A 347 10.11 1.78 6.48
C ILE A 347 10.07 0.80 7.65
N ALA A 348 9.06 -0.08 7.67
CA ALA A 348 8.85 -1.11 8.68
C ALA A 348 10.11 -2.00 8.80
N ASP A 349 10.62 -2.50 7.69
CA ASP A 349 11.82 -3.34 7.62
C ASP A 349 13.04 -2.63 8.24
N ALA A 350 13.22 -1.34 7.94
CA ALA A 350 14.38 -0.60 8.41
C ALA A 350 14.32 -0.19 9.88
N ILE A 351 13.12 0.00 10.44
CA ILE A 351 12.96 0.30 11.86
C ILE A 351 12.68 -0.96 12.70
N GLY A 352 12.55 -2.13 12.05
CA GLY A 352 12.18 -3.39 12.69
C GLY A 352 10.78 -3.33 13.32
N ALA A 353 9.81 -2.71 12.63
CA ALA A 353 8.42 -2.65 13.07
C ALA A 353 7.55 -3.60 12.24
N GLU A 354 6.44 -4.03 12.82
CA GLU A 354 5.46 -4.87 12.14
C GLU A 354 4.44 -4.02 11.37
N MET A 355 4.03 -4.53 10.22
CA MET A 355 2.95 -3.98 9.42
C MET A 355 1.59 -4.26 10.08
N PRO A 356 0.58 -3.40 9.87
CA PRO A 356 -0.74 -3.64 10.42
C PRO A 356 -1.35 -4.87 9.74
N ASP A 357 -2.08 -5.70 10.51
CA ASP A 357 -2.83 -6.80 9.91
C ASP A 357 -3.94 -6.23 9.04
N LEU A 358 -3.89 -6.57 7.75
CA LEU A 358 -4.86 -6.16 6.75
C LEU A 358 -5.89 -7.25 6.47
N LYS A 359 -5.76 -8.43 7.10
CA LYS A 359 -6.77 -9.47 7.04
C LYS A 359 -7.97 -9.04 7.86
N ASP A 360 -9.15 -9.27 7.31
CA ASP A 360 -10.38 -8.94 8.01
C ASP A 360 -10.55 -9.90 9.19
N SER A 361 -10.82 -9.37 10.39
CA SER A 361 -11.45 -10.18 11.45
C SER A 361 -12.91 -10.53 11.11
N ASP A 362 -13.47 -9.90 10.07
CA ASP A 362 -14.78 -10.21 9.48
C ASP A 362 -14.70 -11.24 8.34
N ASP A 363 -13.50 -11.79 8.04
CA ASP A 363 -13.32 -12.92 7.12
C ASP A 363 -13.82 -14.26 7.69
N SER A 364 -14.63 -14.21 8.77
CA SER A 364 -15.53 -15.29 9.18
C SER A 364 -16.50 -15.70 8.05
N LEU A 365 -16.62 -14.87 7.00
CA LEU A 365 -17.42 -15.14 5.81
C LEU A 365 -16.56 -15.39 4.54
N GLY A 366 -15.24 -15.25 4.61
CA GLY A 366 -14.33 -15.32 3.44
C GLY A 366 -13.69 -16.69 3.18
N ALA A 367 -13.81 -17.64 4.11
CA ALA A 367 -13.17 -18.95 3.99
C ALA A 367 -13.82 -19.93 2.98
N SER A 368 -14.76 -19.49 2.13
CA SER A 368 -15.42 -20.39 1.15
C SER A 368 -15.40 -19.93 -0.31
N ASN A 369 -14.70 -18.86 -0.69
CA ASN A 369 -14.87 -18.27 -2.03
C ASN A 369 -13.68 -18.53 -2.98
N GLY A 370 -13.39 -19.81 -3.22
CA GLY A 370 -12.62 -20.27 -4.39
C GLY A 370 -13.47 -20.56 -5.63
N SER A 371 -14.79 -20.33 -5.61
CA SER A 371 -15.67 -20.56 -6.75
C SER A 371 -16.42 -19.28 -7.12
N ILE A 372 -16.01 -18.68 -8.23
CA ILE A 372 -16.84 -17.77 -9.01
C ILE A 372 -18.12 -18.52 -9.41
N GLY A 373 -19.26 -18.09 -8.86
CA GLY A 373 -20.58 -18.64 -9.17
C GLY A 373 -21.42 -18.79 -7.91
N LEU A 374 -22.55 -18.08 -7.86
CA LEU A 374 -23.51 -18.05 -6.76
C LEU A 374 -22.97 -17.50 -5.44
N VAL A 375 -22.81 -16.17 -5.37
CA VAL A 375 -23.10 -15.48 -4.11
C VAL A 375 -24.52 -15.89 -3.72
N LYS A 376 -24.67 -16.55 -2.57
CA LYS A 376 -25.95 -17.00 -2.00
C LYS A 376 -26.96 -15.85 -2.01
N THR A 377 -27.81 -15.84 -3.02
CA THR A 377 -28.97 -14.95 -3.14
C THR A 377 -29.90 -15.14 -1.92
N GLY A 378 -29.93 -16.34 -1.34
CA GLY A 378 -30.80 -16.68 -0.21
C GLY A 378 -30.56 -15.89 1.08
N ASP A 379 -29.31 -15.54 1.40
CA ASP A 379 -29.01 -14.79 2.63
C ASP A 379 -29.19 -13.26 2.44
N TYR A 380 -28.99 -12.76 1.22
CA TYR A 380 -29.36 -11.38 0.85
C TYR A 380 -30.88 -11.17 0.78
N LEU A 381 -31.65 -12.20 0.35
CA LEU A 381 -33.11 -12.14 0.20
C LEU A 381 -33.86 -12.14 1.54
N ARG A 382 -33.32 -12.77 2.59
CA ARG A 382 -33.95 -12.74 3.92
C ARG A 382 -33.78 -11.43 4.67
N SER A 383 -32.79 -10.61 4.30
CA SER A 383 -32.53 -9.33 4.97
C SER A 383 -33.43 -8.18 4.48
N MET A 384 -34.19 -8.37 3.39
CA MET A 384 -35.31 -7.48 3.06
C MET A 384 -36.55 -7.92 3.82
N GLY A 385 -36.79 -7.30 4.97
CA GLY A 385 -38.04 -7.42 5.69
C GLY A 385 -39.24 -6.98 4.85
N ASP A 386 -40.30 -7.79 4.93
CA ASP A 386 -41.70 -7.49 4.61
C ASP A 386 -42.00 -6.87 3.24
N GLY A 387 -41.47 -7.46 2.17
CA GLY A 387 -41.83 -7.16 0.79
C GLY A 387 -41.76 -8.38 -0.14
N ALA A 388 -42.24 -8.23 -1.37
CA ALA A 388 -42.39 -9.30 -2.37
C ALA A 388 -41.07 -9.98 -2.80
N GLY A 389 -39.89 -9.50 -2.37
CA GLY A 389 -38.62 -10.19 -2.63
C GLY A 389 -38.30 -10.31 -4.13
N ILE A 390 -38.12 -11.54 -4.63
CA ILE A 390 -37.92 -11.85 -6.06
C ILE A 390 -39.21 -11.88 -6.88
N TRP A 391 -40.36 -11.75 -6.23
CA TRP A 391 -41.69 -11.91 -6.83
C TRP A 391 -42.25 -10.54 -7.26
N GLU A 392 -43.04 -10.52 -8.34
CA GLU A 392 -43.65 -9.31 -8.88
C GLU A 392 -44.67 -8.71 -7.90
N ASP A 393 -45.40 -9.56 -7.18
CA ASP A 393 -46.30 -9.18 -6.09
C ASP A 393 -46.39 -10.24 -4.97
N GLU A 394 -47.13 -9.92 -3.90
CA GLU A 394 -47.31 -10.81 -2.76
C GLU A 394 -48.19 -12.03 -3.11
N ASP A 395 -49.05 -11.90 -4.13
CA ASP A 395 -49.95 -12.97 -4.56
C ASP A 395 -49.19 -14.04 -5.36
N GLU A 396 -48.24 -13.65 -6.21
CA GLU A 396 -47.32 -14.54 -6.93
C GLU A 396 -46.43 -15.31 -5.95
N ARG A 397 -45.89 -14.63 -4.93
CA ARG A 397 -45.15 -15.29 -3.85
C ARG A 397 -45.98 -16.36 -3.15
N ARG A 398 -47.22 -16.00 -2.77
CA ARG A 398 -48.15 -16.94 -2.10
C ARG A 398 -48.57 -18.08 -3.02
N PHE A 399 -48.60 -17.88 -4.34
CA PHE A 399 -48.88 -18.94 -5.30
C PHE A 399 -47.81 -20.02 -5.26
N TYR A 400 -46.52 -19.65 -5.29
CA TYR A 400 -45.41 -20.61 -5.34
C TYR A 400 -44.93 -21.13 -3.98
N GLU A 401 -45.08 -20.37 -2.89
CA GLU A 401 -44.58 -20.78 -1.56
C GLU A 401 -45.63 -21.51 -0.71
N ASN A 402 -46.93 -21.19 -0.86
CA ASN A 402 -47.99 -21.74 -0.01
C ASN A 402 -48.67 -22.94 -0.69
N LEU A 403 -47.99 -24.08 -0.79
CA LEU A 403 -48.53 -25.27 -1.46
C LEU A 403 -49.65 -25.93 -0.62
N VAL A 404 -50.69 -26.46 -1.28
CA VAL A 404 -51.77 -27.20 -0.60
C VAL A 404 -51.26 -28.50 0.00
N ASP A 405 -51.59 -28.74 1.28
CA ASP A 405 -51.29 -30.01 1.93
C ASP A 405 -52.20 -31.12 1.36
N LEU A 406 -51.58 -32.09 0.70
CA LEU A 406 -52.26 -33.24 0.12
C LEU A 406 -52.53 -34.34 1.17
N LYS A 407 -51.95 -34.24 2.37
CA LYS A 407 -52.24 -35.18 3.46
C LYS A 407 -53.68 -35.05 3.93
N GLY A 408 -54.46 -36.12 3.75
CA GLY A 408 -55.86 -36.18 4.14
C GLY A 408 -56.86 -35.80 3.04
N LYS A 409 -56.40 -35.28 1.90
CA LYS A 409 -57.25 -35.03 0.71
C LYS A 409 -57.14 -36.12 -0.35
N VAL A 410 -56.04 -36.86 -0.34
CA VAL A 410 -55.77 -37.95 -1.28
C VAL A 410 -55.42 -39.22 -0.47
N PRO A 411 -55.88 -40.42 -0.89
CA PRO A 411 -55.60 -41.66 -0.18
C PRO A 411 -54.09 -41.88 0.07
N PRO A 412 -53.70 -42.42 1.25
CA PRO A 412 -52.30 -42.56 1.64
C PRO A 412 -51.43 -43.35 0.66
N ILE A 413 -52.04 -44.27 -0.09
CA ILE A 413 -51.38 -45.09 -1.14
C ILE A 413 -50.75 -44.24 -2.25
N LEU A 414 -51.30 -43.06 -2.55
CA LEU A 414 -50.73 -42.14 -3.55
C LEU A 414 -49.63 -41.24 -2.98
N LEU A 415 -49.44 -41.25 -1.66
CA LEU A 415 -48.44 -40.46 -0.93
C LEU A 415 -47.26 -41.32 -0.42
N GLU A 416 -47.26 -42.64 -0.69
CA GLU A 416 -46.16 -43.54 -0.30
C GLU A 416 -44.93 -43.39 -1.20
N ASP A 417 -44.02 -42.52 -0.79
CA ASP A 417 -42.65 -42.47 -1.32
C ASP A 417 -41.85 -43.72 -0.90
N GLY A 418 -41.35 -44.46 -1.89
CA GLY A 418 -40.45 -45.58 -1.68
C GLY A 418 -39.14 -45.18 -0.98
N LYS A 419 -39.08 -45.34 0.35
CA LYS A 419 -37.82 -45.41 1.12
C LYS A 419 -37.85 -46.49 2.20
N LYS A 420 -37.12 -47.57 1.90
CA LYS A 420 -36.72 -48.67 2.79
C LYS A 420 -36.09 -48.17 4.09
N LYS A 421 -36.42 -48.81 5.22
CA LYS A 421 -35.56 -48.85 6.42
C LYS A 421 -35.30 -50.30 6.84
N LYS A 422 -34.02 -50.67 6.80
CA LYS A 422 -33.43 -51.93 7.29
C LYS A 422 -33.76 -52.18 8.76
N THR A 423 -34.08 -53.43 9.09
CA THR A 423 -33.62 -54.10 10.32
C THR A 423 -33.19 -55.52 9.94
N ASP A 424 -32.09 -55.98 10.52
CA ASP A 424 -31.30 -57.15 10.14
C ASP A 424 -31.49 -58.28 11.16
N THR A 425 -31.49 -59.52 10.65
CA THR A 425 -31.16 -60.83 11.29
C THR A 425 -32.10 -61.32 12.43
N ASP A 426 -32.75 -62.50 12.40
CA ASP A 426 -32.16 -63.84 12.32
C ASP A 426 -33.18 -65.00 12.11
N GLU A 427 -32.68 -66.06 11.47
CA GLU A 427 -33.02 -67.51 11.39
C GLU A 427 -34.34 -68.16 10.87
N GLN A 428 -34.10 -69.02 9.85
CA GLN A 428 -34.58 -70.39 9.58
C GLN A 428 -35.85 -70.69 8.73
N VAL A 429 -35.61 -70.83 7.42
CA VAL A 429 -35.81 -71.99 6.51
C VAL A 429 -36.98 -72.99 6.79
N GLY A 430 -38.02 -72.90 5.95
CA GLY A 430 -38.37 -73.94 4.97
C GLY A 430 -39.53 -74.92 5.25
N LYS A 431 -40.63 -74.83 4.47
CA LYS A 431 -41.13 -75.90 3.57
C LYS A 431 -42.35 -75.48 2.74
N LYS A 432 -42.32 -75.89 1.47
CA LYS A 432 -43.38 -75.85 0.44
C LYS A 432 -44.59 -76.72 0.79
N ILE A 433 -45.77 -76.38 0.27
CA ILE A 433 -46.56 -77.11 -0.76
C ILE A 433 -48.01 -76.55 -0.81
N ASP A 434 -48.35 -75.92 -1.94
CA ASP A 434 -49.70 -75.64 -2.50
C ASP A 434 -50.41 -76.96 -2.93
N PRO A 435 -51.60 -76.94 -3.57
CA PRO A 435 -52.88 -76.29 -3.29
C PRO A 435 -54.03 -77.34 -3.42
N ALA A 436 -55.30 -76.93 -3.29
CA ALA A 436 -56.40 -77.66 -3.91
C ALA A 436 -57.57 -76.74 -4.23
N GLU A 437 -57.70 -76.43 -5.51
CA GLU A 437 -58.91 -75.94 -6.17
C GLU A 437 -60.07 -76.93 -5.99
N ALA A 438 -61.29 -76.38 -5.92
CA ALA A 438 -62.45 -77.04 -6.50
C ALA A 438 -63.32 -75.97 -7.18
N ALA A 439 -63.47 -76.17 -8.48
CA ALA A 439 -64.16 -75.32 -9.45
C ALA A 439 -65.69 -75.39 -9.35
N GLU A 440 -66.34 -74.29 -9.81
CA GLU A 440 -67.52 -74.22 -10.70
C GLU A 440 -68.82 -74.99 -10.33
N THR A 441 -70.07 -74.53 -10.54
CA THR A 441 -70.63 -73.59 -11.52
C THR A 441 -72.10 -73.25 -11.17
N ALA A 442 -72.53 -72.05 -11.62
CA ALA A 442 -73.82 -71.70 -12.27
C ALA A 442 -75.16 -71.49 -11.50
N LYS A 443 -75.60 -70.21 -11.58
CA LYS A 443 -76.95 -69.65 -11.96
C LYS A 443 -78.16 -69.93 -11.02
N SER A 444 -79.12 -69.02 -10.78
CA SER A 444 -79.44 -67.67 -11.28
C SER A 444 -80.67 -67.10 -10.55
N ALA A 445 -80.80 -65.77 -10.57
CA ALA A 445 -82.02 -64.93 -10.52
C ALA A 445 -82.64 -64.59 -9.14
N ASP A 446 -83.19 -63.40 -8.89
CA ASP A 446 -83.06 -62.03 -9.41
C ASP A 446 -83.95 -61.12 -8.52
N SER A 447 -83.86 -59.80 -8.71
CA SER A 447 -84.71 -58.69 -8.20
C SER A 447 -84.30 -58.08 -6.83
N ALA A 448 -84.10 -56.76 -6.68
CA ALA A 448 -84.24 -55.63 -7.60
C ALA A 448 -83.50 -54.38 -7.05
N ASP A 449 -82.87 -53.62 -7.96
CA ASP A 449 -82.78 -52.15 -8.15
C ASP A 449 -82.64 -51.18 -6.97
N ASP A 450 -81.98 -50.02 -7.05
CA ASP A 450 -81.06 -49.30 -7.98
C ASP A 450 -80.82 -47.95 -7.22
N GLN A 451 -79.63 -47.35 -7.11
CA GLN A 451 -79.10 -46.38 -8.08
C GLN A 451 -77.69 -45.96 -7.65
N SER A 452 -76.69 -46.30 -8.46
CA SER A 452 -75.36 -45.68 -8.49
C SER A 452 -75.11 -45.18 -9.91
N THR A 453 -74.89 -43.88 -10.07
CA THR A 453 -74.61 -43.27 -11.37
C THR A 453 -73.18 -43.56 -11.82
N ALA A 454 -73.05 -44.56 -12.67
CA ALA A 454 -72.16 -44.71 -13.83
C ALA A 454 -70.77 -44.04 -13.81
N ILE A 455 -69.74 -44.84 -13.51
CA ILE A 455 -68.36 -44.63 -13.96
C ILE A 455 -68.24 -45.21 -15.37
N ALA A 456 -68.16 -44.36 -16.39
CA ALA A 456 -67.88 -44.78 -17.75
C ALA A 456 -66.36 -44.97 -17.93
N ASN A 457 -65.95 -46.16 -18.38
CA ASN A 457 -64.58 -46.47 -18.81
C ASN A 457 -64.13 -45.50 -19.91
N ARG A 458 -63.47 -44.40 -19.54
CA ARG A 458 -62.68 -43.56 -20.44
C ARG A 458 -61.24 -44.08 -20.41
N THR A 459 -60.66 -44.34 -21.57
CA THR A 459 -59.23 -44.62 -21.70
C THR A 459 -58.43 -43.50 -21.05
N ILE A 460 -57.30 -43.82 -20.39
CA ILE A 460 -56.43 -42.85 -19.70
C ILE A 460 -56.12 -41.64 -20.59
N GLY A 461 -55.93 -41.85 -21.91
CA GLY A 461 -55.74 -40.79 -22.89
C GLY A 461 -56.90 -39.79 -22.96
N ALA A 462 -58.16 -40.23 -22.90
CA ALA A 462 -59.33 -39.35 -22.91
C ALA A 462 -59.53 -38.59 -21.59
N GLN A 463 -59.02 -39.11 -20.47
CA GLN A 463 -59.01 -38.39 -19.18
C GLN A 463 -57.92 -37.31 -19.18
N VAL A 464 -56.74 -37.61 -19.72
CA VAL A 464 -55.64 -36.65 -19.89
C VAL A 464 -56.03 -35.55 -20.89
N ASP A 465 -56.63 -35.91 -22.03
CA ASP A 465 -57.10 -34.92 -23.02
C ASP A 465 -58.18 -33.99 -22.45
N ALA A 466 -59.09 -34.51 -21.63
CA ALA A 466 -60.10 -33.70 -20.95
C ALA A 466 -59.48 -32.75 -19.90
N LEU A 467 -58.39 -33.17 -19.23
CA LEU A 467 -57.65 -32.33 -18.31
C LEU A 467 -56.86 -31.24 -19.03
N LEU A 468 -56.21 -31.60 -20.15
CA LEU A 468 -55.49 -30.66 -21.01
C LEU A 468 -56.44 -29.60 -21.62
N ALA A 469 -57.67 -30.00 -21.99
CA ALA A 469 -58.69 -29.07 -22.46
C ALA A 469 -59.16 -28.08 -21.40
N ARG A 470 -59.06 -28.44 -20.11
CA ARG A 470 -59.40 -27.56 -18.97
C ARG A 470 -58.27 -26.65 -18.50
N LEU A 471 -57.03 -26.88 -18.93
CA LEU A 471 -55.87 -26.06 -18.55
C LEU A 471 -56.09 -24.54 -18.77
N PRO A 472 -56.69 -24.08 -19.89
CA PRO A 472 -56.92 -22.65 -20.11
C PRO A 472 -57.94 -22.02 -19.13
N GLU A 473 -58.76 -22.84 -18.46
CA GLU A 473 -59.77 -22.40 -17.48
C GLU A 473 -59.20 -22.32 -16.05
N LEU A 474 -57.99 -22.87 -15.82
CA LEU A 474 -57.29 -22.84 -14.53
C LEU A 474 -56.66 -21.47 -14.27
N THR A 475 -57.50 -20.49 -13.97
CA THR A 475 -57.11 -19.07 -13.84
C THR A 475 -56.77 -18.64 -12.40
N ASN A 476 -57.01 -19.51 -11.42
CA ASN A 476 -56.69 -19.25 -10.02
C ASN A 476 -56.16 -20.50 -9.31
N LYS A 477 -55.47 -20.27 -8.19
CA LYS A 477 -54.82 -21.31 -7.40
C LYS A 477 -55.78 -22.40 -6.90
N ASP A 478 -56.95 -22.00 -6.40
CA ASP A 478 -57.91 -22.95 -5.84
C ASP A 478 -58.41 -23.95 -6.90
N VAL A 479 -58.63 -23.49 -8.13
CA VAL A 479 -59.05 -24.35 -9.24
C VAL A 479 -57.89 -25.21 -9.74
N VAL A 480 -56.65 -24.72 -9.73
CA VAL A 480 -55.44 -25.51 -10.03
C VAL A 480 -55.27 -26.64 -9.00
N ASP A 481 -55.33 -26.31 -7.71
CA ASP A 481 -55.14 -27.26 -6.62
C ASP A 481 -56.25 -28.31 -6.58
N GLN A 482 -57.51 -27.90 -6.80
CA GLN A 482 -58.65 -28.82 -6.88
C GLN A 482 -58.53 -29.74 -8.10
N THR A 483 -58.10 -29.22 -9.26
CA THR A 483 -57.90 -30.04 -10.46
C THR A 483 -56.75 -31.04 -10.28
N ALA A 484 -55.69 -30.66 -9.56
CA ALA A 484 -54.59 -31.56 -9.22
C ALA A 484 -55.05 -32.68 -8.26
N ILE A 485 -55.90 -32.37 -7.29
CA ILE A 485 -56.51 -33.37 -6.38
C ILE A 485 -57.44 -34.30 -7.17
N ASP A 486 -58.33 -33.76 -7.99
CA ASP A 486 -59.25 -34.55 -8.82
C ASP A 486 -58.50 -35.46 -9.79
N PHE A 487 -57.38 -34.98 -10.36
CA PHE A 487 -56.50 -35.79 -11.19
C PHE A 487 -55.90 -36.96 -10.40
N LEU A 488 -55.34 -36.72 -9.22
CA LEU A 488 -54.79 -37.78 -8.37
C LEU A 488 -55.86 -38.80 -7.96
N LEU A 489 -57.08 -38.35 -7.66
CA LEU A 489 -58.19 -39.22 -7.31
C LEU A 489 -58.71 -40.04 -8.51
N SER A 490 -58.59 -39.53 -9.74
CA SER A 490 -58.96 -40.27 -10.95
C SER A 490 -58.02 -41.41 -11.33
N GLN A 491 -56.84 -41.50 -10.70
CA GLN A 491 -55.85 -42.56 -10.91
C GLN A 491 -56.04 -43.76 -9.94
N LEU A 492 -57.00 -43.66 -9.00
CA LEU A 492 -57.50 -44.75 -8.16
C LEU A 492 -58.69 -45.43 -8.83
#